data_AF-A0A8D8FSE2-F1
#
_entry.id   AF-A0A8D8FSE2-F1
#
_cell.length_a   1.000
_cell.length_b   1.000
_cell.length_c   1.000
_cell.angle_alpha   90.00
_cell.angle_beta   90.00
_cell.angle_gamma   90.00
#
_symmetry.space_group_name_H-M   'P 1'
#
loop_
_entity.id
_entity.type
_entity.pdbx_description
1 polymer ?
#
loop_
_entity_poly.entity_id
_entity_poly.type
_entity_poly.pdbx_seq_one_letter_code
_entity_poly.pdbx_strand_id
1 'polypeptide(L)'
;GTEILKKVGGLHAFMGWPRALLTDSGGFQMVSLLQLAEITEEGVKFESPYDKSECMLTPERSMEIQNAIGADIMMQLDDVVKTTTTGPRVEEAMHRTIRWLDRSIEAHARDD
;
A
#
# COMPACT_ATOMS: atom_id res chain seq x y z
N GLY A 1 -14.32 -3.78 -3.11
CA GLY A 1 -13.98 -4.15 -1.73
C GLY A 1 -14.23 -3.01 -0.77
N THR A 2 -13.43 -1.94 -0.87
CA THR A 2 -13.49 -0.72 -0.05
C THR A 2 -14.88 -0.10 0.07
N GLU A 3 -15.66 -0.07 -1.01
CA GLU A 3 -17.05 0.45 -0.99
C GLU A 3 -18.00 -0.31 -0.05
N ILE A 4 -17.76 -1.61 0.16
CA ILE A 4 -18.54 -2.41 1.12
C ILE A 4 -18.10 -2.08 2.54
N LEU A 5 -16.78 -1.94 2.78
CA LEU A 5 -16.24 -1.56 4.09
C LEU A 5 -16.74 -0.17 4.52
N LYS A 6 -16.75 0.80 3.61
CA LYS A 6 -17.34 2.13 3.87
C LYS A 6 -18.81 2.02 4.28
N LYS A 7 -19.60 1.16 3.62
CA LYS A 7 -21.03 0.95 3.95
C LYS A 7 -21.26 0.28 5.31
N VAL A 8 -20.32 -0.54 5.77
CA VAL A 8 -20.42 -1.26 7.06
C VAL A 8 -19.89 -0.39 8.22
N GLY A 9 -19.31 0.78 7.95
CA GLY A 9 -18.75 1.68 8.97
C GLY A 9 -17.28 1.40 9.29
N GLY A 10 -16.52 0.86 8.34
CA GLY A 10 -15.10 0.57 8.48
C GLY A 10 -14.78 -0.83 8.99
N LEU A 11 -13.50 -1.17 9.02
CA LEU A 11 -13.03 -2.51 9.35
C LEU A 11 -13.24 -2.88 10.81
N HIS A 12 -13.16 -1.91 11.73
CA HIS A 12 -13.49 -2.08 13.14
C HIS A 12 -14.90 -2.66 13.33
N ALA A 13 -15.90 -2.05 12.66
CA ALA A 13 -17.29 -2.50 12.72
C ALA A 13 -17.47 -3.86 12.03
N PHE A 14 -16.81 -4.07 10.90
CA PHE A 14 -16.87 -5.33 10.16
C PHE A 14 -16.30 -6.52 10.94
N MET A 15 -15.19 -6.33 11.66
CA MET A 15 -14.53 -7.37 12.47
C MET A 15 -15.03 -7.43 13.91
N GLY A 16 -15.78 -6.43 14.38
CA GLY A 16 -16.15 -6.30 15.79
C GLY A 16 -14.96 -6.04 16.72
N TRP A 17 -13.88 -5.45 16.19
CA TRP A 17 -12.66 -5.17 16.94
C TRP A 17 -12.67 -3.72 17.44
N PRO A 18 -12.59 -3.45 18.76
CA PRO A 18 -12.73 -2.10 19.29
C PRO A 18 -11.40 -1.41 19.65
N ARG A 19 -10.25 -2.00 19.29
CA ARG A 19 -8.92 -1.45 19.59
C ARG A 19 -8.22 -1.03 18.31
N ALA A 20 -7.09 -0.33 18.44
CA ALA A 20 -6.32 0.15 17.31
C ALA A 20 -5.97 -0.95 16.30
N LEU A 21 -6.02 -0.59 15.01
CA LEU A 21 -5.65 -1.37 13.85
C LEU A 21 -4.52 -0.67 13.10
N LEU A 22 -3.47 -1.44 12.79
CA LEU A 22 -2.41 -1.04 11.88
C LEU A 22 -2.64 -1.72 10.54
N THR A 23 -2.70 -0.93 9.47
CA THR A 23 -2.71 -1.45 8.10
C THR A 23 -1.37 -1.24 7.43
N ASP A 24 -0.83 -2.34 6.91
CA ASP A 24 0.29 -2.26 5.98
C ASP A 24 -0.17 -1.64 4.66
N SER A 25 0.75 -1.01 3.93
CA SER A 25 0.50 -0.36 2.63
C SER A 25 0.13 -1.33 1.52
N GLY A 26 0.38 -2.62 1.76
CA GLY A 26 0.23 -3.72 0.82
C GLY A 26 1.45 -3.92 -0.08
N GLY A 27 2.40 -2.97 -0.12
CA GLY A 27 3.58 -3.03 -0.99
C GLY A 27 4.43 -4.28 -0.73
N PHE A 28 4.71 -4.59 0.53
CA PHE A 28 5.52 -5.74 0.89
C PHE A 28 4.88 -7.10 0.53
N GLN A 29 3.55 -7.21 0.66
CA GLN A 29 2.83 -8.43 0.29
C GLN A 29 2.86 -8.65 -1.23
N MET A 30 2.76 -7.58 -2.02
CA MET A 30 2.90 -7.64 -3.48
C MET A 30 4.32 -8.03 -3.88
N VAL A 31 5.33 -7.50 -3.18
CA VAL A 31 6.73 -7.86 -3.40
C VAL A 31 7.00 -9.31 -2.97
N SER A 32 6.29 -9.89 -2.00
CA SER A 32 6.49 -11.30 -1.67
C SER A 32 5.90 -12.26 -2.72
N LEU A 33 4.95 -11.79 -3.53
CA LEU A 33 4.36 -12.48 -4.68
C LEU A 33 5.09 -12.16 -6.00
N LEU A 34 6.28 -11.55 -5.89
CA LEU A 34 7.14 -10.87 -6.89
C LEU A 34 7.32 -11.47 -8.28
N GLN A 35 6.98 -12.73 -8.57
CA GLN A 35 7.18 -13.24 -9.94
C GLN A 35 6.37 -12.44 -10.96
N LEU A 36 5.32 -11.74 -10.52
CA LEU A 36 4.38 -11.02 -11.37
C LEU A 36 4.31 -9.51 -11.07
N ALA A 37 5.26 -8.95 -10.31
CA ALA A 37 5.24 -7.54 -9.92
C ALA A 37 6.33 -6.72 -10.63
N GLU A 38 5.92 -5.59 -11.22
CA GLU A 38 6.79 -4.60 -11.84
C GLU A 38 6.72 -3.29 -11.03
N ILE A 39 7.87 -2.76 -10.64
CA ILE A 39 7.96 -1.53 -9.83
C ILE A 39 8.42 -0.41 -10.75
N THR A 40 7.58 0.62 -10.88
CA THR A 40 7.86 1.83 -11.65
C THR A 40 7.82 3.05 -10.73
N GLU A 41 8.03 4.25 -11.25
CA GLU A 41 7.88 5.47 -10.44
C GLU A 41 6.41 5.76 -10.08
N GLU A 42 5.47 5.28 -10.89
CA GLU A 42 4.04 5.49 -10.70
C GLU A 42 3.52 4.70 -9.50
N GLY A 43 4.01 3.47 -9.33
CA GLY A 43 3.60 2.53 -8.29
C GLY A 43 4.10 1.11 -8.54
N VAL A 44 3.43 0.15 -7.91
CA VAL A 44 3.65 -1.28 -8.10
C VAL A 44 2.54 -1.86 -8.96
N LYS A 45 2.90 -2.32 -10.16
CA LYS A 45 2.01 -3.08 -11.03
C LYS A 45 2.12 -4.56 -10.69
N PHE A 46 1.00 -5.25 -10.56
CA PHE A 46 0.99 -6.69 -10.30
C PHE A 46 -0.19 -7.38 -10.97
N GLU A 47 -0.06 -8.68 -11.20
CA GLU A 47 -1.15 -9.54 -11.67
C GLU A 47 -1.85 -10.20 -10.47
N SER A 48 -3.18 -10.09 -10.42
CA SER A 48 -4.00 -10.74 -9.41
C SER A 48 -3.90 -12.27 -9.51
N PRO A 49 -3.59 -12.99 -8.42
CA PRO A 49 -3.45 -14.45 -8.45
C PRO A 49 -4.79 -15.19 -8.65
N TYR A 50 -5.92 -14.50 -8.49
CA TYR A 50 -7.26 -15.10 -8.57
C TYR A 50 -7.83 -15.10 -9.98
N ASP A 51 -7.66 -13.99 -10.71
CA ASP A 51 -8.32 -13.73 -11.99
C ASP A 51 -7.39 -13.22 -13.09
N LYS A 52 -6.08 -13.10 -12.81
CA LYS A 52 -5.07 -12.56 -13.72
C LYS A 52 -5.30 -11.12 -14.18
N SER A 53 -6.13 -10.37 -13.47
CA SER A 53 -6.30 -8.94 -13.75
C SER A 53 -5.03 -8.18 -13.40
N GLU A 54 -4.65 -7.23 -14.25
CA GLU A 54 -3.57 -6.28 -13.92
C GLU A 54 -4.09 -5.23 -12.94
N CYS A 55 -3.35 -5.01 -11.87
CA CYS A 55 -3.66 -4.01 -10.86
C CYS A 55 -2.45 -3.10 -10.64
N MET A 56 -2.72 -1.81 -10.47
CA MET A 56 -1.72 -0.79 -10.16
C MET A 56 -1.96 -0.28 -8.74
N LEU A 57 -0.96 -0.46 -7.87
CA LEU A 57 -0.95 0.08 -6.53
C LEU A 57 -0.02 1.29 -6.49
N THR A 58 -0.60 2.49 -6.54
CA THR A 58 0.12 3.76 -6.35
C THR A 58 0.08 4.20 -4.89
N PRO A 59 0.96 5.13 -4.45
CA PRO A 59 0.89 5.74 -3.13
C PRO A 59 -0.50 6.31 -2.79
N GLU A 60 -1.12 7.03 -3.73
CA GLU A 60 -2.45 7.61 -3.57
C GLU A 60 -3.52 6.54 -3.39
N ARG A 61 -3.44 5.47 -4.20
CA ARG A 61 -4.40 4.37 -4.13
C ARG A 61 -4.24 3.59 -2.82
N SER A 62 -3.02 3.39 -2.34
CA SER A 62 -2.75 2.77 -1.04
C SER A 62 -3.38 3.58 0.09
N MET A 63 -3.16 4.91 0.10
CA MET A 63 -3.78 5.79 1.10
C MET A 63 -5.30 5.80 1.00
N GLU A 64 -5.89 5.86 -0.20
CA GLU A 64 -7.33 5.82 -0.39
C GLU A 64 -7.95 4.53 0.19
N ILE A 65 -7.29 3.39 -0.03
CA ILE A 65 -7.72 2.09 0.49
C ILE A 65 -7.64 2.07 2.02
N GLN A 66 -6.52 2.50 2.61
CA GLN A 66 -6.33 2.50 4.06
C GLN A 66 -7.28 3.47 4.77
N ASN A 67 -7.53 4.65 4.19
CA ASN A 67 -8.56 5.58 4.66
C ASN A 67 -9.96 4.96 4.62
N ALA A 68 -10.29 4.21 3.56
CA ALA A 68 -11.57 3.51 3.43
C ALA A 68 -11.72 2.33 4.41
N ILE A 69 -10.61 1.68 4.77
CA ILE A 69 -10.56 0.64 5.80
C ILE A 69 -10.84 1.26 7.18
N GLY A 70 -10.39 2.49 7.40
CA GLY A 70 -10.53 3.17 8.69
C GLY A 70 -9.54 2.63 9.72
N ALA A 71 -8.30 2.41 9.31
CA ALA A 71 -7.20 2.07 10.22
C ALA A 71 -6.80 3.28 11.09
N ASP A 72 -6.23 3.00 12.26
CA ASP A 72 -5.70 4.02 13.17
C ASP A 72 -4.25 4.38 12.84
N ILE A 73 -3.50 3.41 12.31
CA ILE A 73 -2.12 3.60 11.84
C ILE A 73 -2.04 3.08 10.41
N MET A 74 -1.66 3.98 9.49
CA MET A 74 -1.53 3.69 8.07
C MET A 74 -0.07 3.75 7.65
N MET A 75 0.40 2.69 6.99
CA MET A 75 1.77 2.61 6.51
C MET A 75 1.88 3.18 5.10
N GLN A 76 2.96 3.92 4.83
CA GLN A 76 3.27 4.41 3.49
C GLN A 76 3.58 3.27 2.51
N LEU A 77 3.32 3.49 1.23
CA LEU A 77 3.84 2.61 0.19
C LEU A 77 5.34 2.89 -0.04
N ASP A 78 6.15 1.84 -0.04
CA ASP A 78 7.61 1.90 -0.17
C ASP A 78 8.14 0.96 -1.28
N ASP A 79 9.33 1.28 -1.80
CA ASP A 79 10.02 0.46 -2.79
C ASP A 79 10.98 -0.50 -2.07
N VAL A 80 10.47 -1.67 -1.69
CA VAL A 80 11.23 -2.67 -0.93
C VAL A 80 12.15 -3.47 -1.83
N VAL A 81 13.45 -3.42 -1.52
CA VAL A 81 14.49 -4.24 -2.15
C VAL A 81 14.96 -5.35 -1.21
N LYS A 82 15.38 -6.49 -1.76
CA LYS A 82 15.95 -7.58 -0.96
C LYS A 82 17.21 -7.08 -0.25
N THR A 83 17.39 -7.44 1.01
CA THR A 83 18.54 -7.00 1.82
C THR A 83 19.89 -7.49 1.27
N THR A 84 19.89 -8.54 0.45
CA THR A 84 21.08 -9.06 -0.23
C THR A 84 21.38 -8.36 -1.55
N THR A 85 20.50 -7.46 -2.03
CA THR A 85 20.73 -6.63 -3.21
C THR A 85 21.76 -5.57 -2.89
N THR A 86 22.77 -5.44 -3.75
CA THR A 86 23.83 -4.42 -3.63
C THR A 86 23.90 -3.57 -4.89
N GLY A 87 24.32 -2.31 -4.76
CA GLY A 87 24.53 -1.40 -5.89
C GLY A 87 23.42 -0.34 -6.05
N PRO A 88 23.36 0.33 -7.22
CA PRO A 88 22.53 1.53 -7.42
C PRO A 88 21.03 1.33 -7.16
N ARG A 89 20.52 0.10 -7.30
CA ARG A 89 19.11 -0.23 -7.08
C ARG A 89 18.63 0.06 -5.66
N VAL A 90 19.51 -0.06 -4.66
CA VAL A 90 19.18 0.20 -3.24
C VAL A 90 18.98 1.70 -3.02
N GLU A 91 19.88 2.51 -3.56
CA GLU A 91 19.80 3.98 -3.51
C GLU A 91 18.58 4.49 -4.29
N GLU A 92 18.30 3.92 -5.46
CA GLU A 92 17.10 4.19 -6.24
C GLU A 92 15.81 3.92 -5.45
N ALA A 93 15.72 2.76 -4.78
CA ALA A 93 14.58 2.38 -3.95
C ALA A 93 14.37 3.37 -2.80
N MET A 94 15.47 3.76 -2.14
CA MET A 94 15.44 4.72 -1.05
C MET A 94 14.90 6.07 -1.53
N HIS A 95 15.41 6.60 -2.63
CA HIS A 95 14.94 7.87 -3.16
C HIS A 95 13.49 7.79 -3.68
N ARG A 96 13.08 6.67 -4.29
CA ARG A 96 11.70 6.45 -4.70
C ARG A 96 10.75 6.41 -3.51
N THR A 97 11.15 5.71 -2.45
CA THR A 97 10.39 5.64 -1.19
C THR A 97 10.17 7.03 -0.60
N ILE A 98 11.17 7.92 -0.62
CA ILE A 98 11.01 9.31 -0.17
C ILE A 98 9.99 10.07 -1.05
N ARG A 99 10.05 9.93 -2.37
CA ARG A 99 9.07 10.59 -3.25
C ARG A 99 7.66 10.04 -3.06
N TRP A 100 7.54 8.74 -2.77
CA TRP A 100 6.26 8.10 -2.46
C TRP A 100 5.73 8.48 -1.09
N LEU A 101 6.59 8.79 -0.12
CA LEU A 101 6.21 9.37 1.17
C LEU A 101 5.48 10.70 0.95
N ASP A 102 6.07 11.62 0.19
CA ASP A 102 5.47 12.94 -0.07
C ASP A 102 4.09 12.80 -0.72
N ARG A 103 3.95 11.91 -1.72
CA ARG A 103 2.67 11.59 -2.36
C ARG A 103 1.67 10.95 -1.41
N SER A 104 2.13 10.11 -0.49
CA SER A 104 1.29 9.48 0.53
C SER A 104 0.77 10.50 1.54
N ILE A 105 1.62 11.43 1.98
CA ILE A 105 1.24 12.53 2.87
C ILE A 105 0.18 13.40 2.20
N GLU A 106 0.37 13.78 0.93
CA GLU A 106 -0.61 14.58 0.18
C GLU A 106 -1.95 13.86 0.00
N ALA A 107 -1.93 12.54 -0.23
CA ALA A 107 -3.13 11.73 -0.40
C ALA A 107 -3.81 11.32 0.92
N HIS A 108 -3.16 11.55 2.06
CA HIS A 108 -3.71 11.22 3.37
C HIS A 108 -4.77 12.26 3.76
N ALA A 109 -6.04 11.89 3.59
CA ALA A 109 -7.18 12.80 3.74
C ALA A 109 -7.72 12.93 5.18
N ARG A 110 -7.03 12.38 6.18
CA ARG A 110 -7.49 12.31 7.57
C ARG A 110 -6.52 13.06 8.46
N ASP A 111 -7.05 13.94 9.31
CA ASP A 111 -6.27 14.80 10.21
C ASP A 111 -6.18 14.23 11.64
N ASP A 112 -6.78 13.07 11.88
CA ASP A 112 -6.94 12.44 13.20
C ASP A 112 -5.85 11.42 13.57
#